data_AF-A0A1S3JE91-F1
#
_entry.id   AF-A0A1S3JE91-F1
#
_cell.length_a   1.000
_cell.length_b   1.000
_cell.length_c   1.000
_cell.angle_alpha   90.00
_cell.angle_beta   90.00
_cell.angle_gamma   90.00
#
_symmetry.space_group_name_H-M   'P 1'
#
loop_
_entity.id
_entity.type
_entity.pdbx_description
1 polymer ?
#
loop_
_entity_poly.entity_id
_entity_poly.type
_entity_poly.pdbx_seq_one_letter_code
_entity_poly.pdbx_strand_id
1 'polypeptide(L)'
;MSDLEARREARRRARAEREGGGGEDSEDVSSARARRRRQREEEEAEASPAPEVNNVQEEPTQEEEPEEEAPAAAADDDEAEMEAMRLREEREAAAREAKERMRREEEEEEARLEELRQKKEEERKRRQREEEEREREEIERRERAAAEKKAREEEERRKKEEEERIKREEEERRKNRRKGLGGLSPEKKQKLKKLIMQRAAEELRQEAMRKKEEKENFIKNKVEPLHVDGVNNKQDLERIVRKLYQQYARLHEEKYDVELKIRKQDFEINELTIKVNDIKGKFIKPVLKKVSKTDAKLARFDRNKGGKESFRNQLKSTGQSKYALKEEEEAAKNPDWREGLQKHQEAES
;
A
#
# COMPACT_ATOMS: atom_id res chain seq x y z
N MET A 1 51.41 15.64 4.00
CA MET A 1 50.08 15.81 3.37
C MET A 1 49.71 14.67 2.40
N SER A 2 50.55 13.63 2.24
CA SER A 2 50.36 12.54 1.26
C SER A 2 49.33 11.47 1.64
N ASP A 3 49.15 11.17 2.93
CA ASP A 3 48.28 10.05 3.38
C ASP A 3 46.78 10.28 3.16
N LEU A 4 46.33 11.53 3.16
CA LEU A 4 44.92 11.87 2.96
C LEU A 4 44.50 11.74 1.49
N GLU A 5 45.45 11.94 0.58
CA GLU A 5 45.23 11.85 -0.86
C GLU A 5 45.21 10.38 -1.32
N ALA A 6 46.14 9.56 -0.79
CA ALA A 6 46.16 8.11 -0.98
C ALA A 6 44.85 7.44 -0.50
N ARG A 7 44.31 7.87 0.65
CA ARG A 7 43.01 7.38 1.16
C ARG A 7 41.81 7.81 0.31
N ARG A 8 41.88 8.98 -0.35
CA ARG A 8 40.82 9.46 -1.25
C ARG A 8 40.84 8.69 -2.57
N GLU A 9 42.02 8.35 -3.07
CA GLU A 9 42.19 7.61 -4.31
C GLU A 9 41.77 6.15 -4.16
N ALA A 10 42.12 5.49 -3.03
CA ALA A 10 41.63 4.15 -2.70
C ALA A 10 40.10 4.07 -2.64
N ARG A 11 39.43 5.12 -2.13
CA ARG A 11 37.97 5.20 -2.11
C ARG A 11 37.34 5.42 -3.48
N ARG A 12 38.01 6.11 -4.42
CA ARG A 12 37.50 6.23 -5.80
C ARG A 12 37.58 4.89 -6.53
N ARG A 13 38.68 4.16 -6.34
CA ARG A 13 38.91 2.85 -6.97
C ARG A 13 37.88 1.80 -6.52
N ALA A 14 37.60 1.72 -5.22
CA ALA A 14 36.57 0.82 -4.67
C ALA A 14 35.13 1.16 -5.10
N ARG A 15 34.87 2.40 -5.52
CA ARG A 15 33.55 2.81 -6.03
C ARG A 15 33.35 2.40 -7.48
N ALA A 16 34.41 2.52 -8.30
CA ALA A 16 34.39 2.12 -9.69
C ALA A 16 34.20 0.60 -9.85
N GLU A 17 34.79 -0.21 -8.97
CA GLU A 17 34.59 -1.68 -8.97
C GLU A 17 33.16 -2.10 -8.59
N ARG A 18 32.42 -1.25 -7.86
CA ARG A 18 31.06 -1.57 -7.40
C ARG A 18 29.97 -1.14 -8.38
N GLU A 19 30.27 -0.21 -9.29
CA GLU A 19 29.34 0.27 -10.32
C GLU A 19 29.48 -0.48 -11.66
N GLY A 20 30.44 -1.39 -11.78
CA GLY A 20 30.73 -2.15 -13.01
C GLY A 20 30.09 -3.55 -13.13
N GLY A 21 29.21 -3.96 -12.22
CA GLY A 21 28.60 -5.30 -12.26
C GLY A 21 27.11 -5.28 -11.92
N GLY A 22 26.25 -5.48 -12.92
CA GLY A 22 24.82 -5.69 -12.72
C GLY A 22 23.95 -5.15 -13.86
N GLY A 23 24.17 -5.65 -15.07
CA GLY A 23 23.24 -5.51 -16.19
C GLY A 23 22.50 -6.83 -16.43
N GLU A 24 21.22 -6.70 -16.79
CA GLU A 24 20.39 -7.65 -17.55
C GLU A 24 19.85 -8.88 -16.80
N ASP A 25 18.56 -8.83 -16.47
CA ASP A 25 17.63 -9.97 -16.66
C ASP A 25 16.19 -9.42 -16.78
N SER A 26 15.70 -9.41 -18.02
CA SER A 26 14.35 -9.07 -18.44
C SER A 26 13.78 -10.30 -19.14
N GLU A 27 13.09 -11.16 -18.40
CA GLU A 27 12.46 -12.36 -18.96
C GLU A 27 10.98 -12.11 -19.35
N ASP A 28 10.80 -11.96 -20.66
CA ASP A 28 9.75 -12.45 -21.56
C ASP A 28 8.41 -12.95 -20.98
N VAL A 29 7.32 -12.20 -21.22
CA VAL A 29 5.93 -12.58 -20.94
C VAL A 29 5.15 -12.95 -22.23
N SER A 30 5.84 -13.46 -23.26
CA SER A 30 5.20 -13.82 -24.55
C SER A 30 4.68 -15.26 -24.67
N SER A 31 4.75 -16.07 -23.61
CA SER A 31 4.48 -17.52 -23.68
C SER A 31 2.99 -17.92 -23.58
N ALA A 32 2.09 -17.06 -23.11
CA ALA A 32 0.67 -17.42 -22.91
C ALA A 32 -0.19 -17.28 -24.18
N ARG A 33 0.18 -16.40 -25.11
CA ARG A 33 -0.60 -16.13 -26.34
C ARG A 33 -0.27 -17.10 -27.47
N ALA A 34 0.93 -17.68 -27.47
CA ALA A 34 1.38 -18.65 -28.48
C ALA A 34 0.77 -20.06 -28.28
N ARG A 35 0.32 -20.40 -27.06
CA ARG A 35 -0.25 -21.73 -26.76
C ARG A 35 -1.70 -21.91 -27.20
N ARG A 36 -2.47 -20.82 -27.34
CA ARG A 36 -3.89 -20.88 -27.76
C ARG A 36 -4.08 -20.94 -29.28
N ARG A 37 -3.03 -20.70 -30.07
CA ARG A 37 -3.10 -20.77 -31.55
C ARG A 37 -2.83 -22.19 -32.08
N ARG A 38 -2.02 -22.98 -31.37
CA ARG A 38 -1.67 -24.35 -31.77
C ARG A 38 -2.77 -25.39 -31.54
N GLN A 39 -3.72 -25.15 -30.64
CA GLN A 39 -4.84 -26.07 -30.41
C GLN A 39 -6.02 -25.88 -31.39
N ARG A 40 -5.93 -24.91 -32.31
CA ARG A 40 -6.97 -24.66 -33.33
C ARG A 40 -6.52 -25.03 -34.75
N GLU A 41 -5.28 -25.50 -34.91
CA GLU A 41 -4.69 -25.95 -36.18
C GLU A 41 -4.54 -27.49 -36.26
N GLU A 42 -4.95 -28.24 -35.23
CA GLU A 42 -4.88 -29.72 -35.19
C GLU A 42 -6.24 -30.43 -35.30
N GLU A 43 -7.34 -29.72 -35.53
CA GLU A 43 -8.68 -30.31 -35.71
C GLU A 43 -9.35 -29.86 -37.02
N GLU A 44 -8.55 -29.62 -38.06
CA GLU A 44 -9.01 -29.39 -39.43
C GLU A 44 -8.11 -30.18 -40.40
N ALA A 45 -8.07 -31.50 -40.24
CA ALA A 45 -7.39 -32.42 -41.17
C ALA A 45 -7.94 -33.85 -41.04
N GLU A 46 -9.15 -34.11 -41.54
CA GLU A 46 -9.67 -35.41 -42.00
C GLU A 46 -11.16 -35.22 -42.38
N ALA A 47 -11.74 -35.73 -43.45
CA ALA A 47 -11.29 -36.17 -44.77
C ALA A 47 -12.57 -36.16 -45.62
N SER A 48 -12.49 -35.65 -46.84
CA SER A 48 -13.42 -36.01 -47.93
C SER A 48 -12.73 -37.11 -48.74
N PRO A 49 -13.45 -38.02 -49.41
CA PRO A 49 -13.72 -37.71 -50.81
C PRO A 49 -15.02 -38.33 -51.40
N ALA A 50 -15.54 -37.70 -52.45
CA ALA A 50 -16.42 -38.31 -53.47
C ALA A 50 -15.60 -39.24 -54.40
N PRO A 51 -16.23 -40.05 -55.28
CA PRO A 51 -16.53 -39.52 -56.62
C PRO A 51 -17.77 -40.09 -57.34
N GLU A 52 -18.31 -39.27 -58.26
CA GLU A 52 -19.09 -39.68 -59.44
C GLU A 52 -18.22 -40.45 -60.44
N VAL A 53 -18.79 -41.44 -61.12
CA VAL A 53 -18.43 -41.78 -62.51
C VAL A 53 -19.67 -42.23 -63.28
N ASN A 54 -19.67 -41.83 -64.55
CA ASN A 54 -20.76 -41.90 -65.51
C ASN A 54 -20.35 -42.85 -66.66
N ASN A 55 -21.36 -43.47 -67.27
CA ASN A 55 -21.47 -43.81 -68.70
C ASN A 55 -21.08 -45.21 -69.24
N VAL A 56 -21.82 -45.56 -70.31
CA VAL A 56 -21.62 -46.57 -71.38
C VAL A 56 -22.26 -47.95 -71.09
N GLN A 57 -23.48 -48.28 -71.57
CA GLN A 57 -23.97 -48.54 -72.94
C GLN A 57 -23.82 -50.01 -73.34
N GLU A 58 -24.95 -50.74 -73.41
CA GLU A 58 -25.17 -51.90 -74.28
C GLU A 58 -26.66 -51.89 -74.70
N GLU A 59 -26.92 -51.72 -76.00
CA GLU A 59 -28.13 -52.21 -76.67
C GLU A 59 -27.89 -53.68 -77.13
N PRO A 60 -28.69 -54.27 -78.04
CA PRO A 60 -29.96 -54.96 -77.81
C PRO A 60 -29.87 -56.44 -78.25
N THR A 61 -30.72 -57.33 -77.74
CA THR A 61 -30.89 -58.72 -78.24
C THR A 61 -32.34 -59.10 -77.91
N GLN A 62 -33.32 -59.11 -78.83
CA GLN A 62 -33.53 -60.04 -79.96
C GLN A 62 -33.32 -61.52 -79.60
N GLU A 63 -34.40 -62.16 -79.17
CA GLU A 63 -34.74 -63.57 -79.36
C GLU A 63 -36.22 -63.59 -79.79
N GLU A 64 -36.49 -63.67 -81.09
CA GLU A 64 -36.67 -64.89 -81.90
C GLU A 64 -38.15 -65.31 -81.96
N GLU A 65 -38.79 -64.89 -83.05
CA GLU A 65 -39.84 -65.67 -83.70
C GLU A 65 -39.25 -66.99 -84.21
N PRO A 66 -39.99 -68.10 -84.23
CA PRO A 66 -39.80 -69.14 -85.22
C PRO A 66 -40.83 -68.98 -86.35
N GLU A 67 -40.32 -68.71 -87.56
CA GLU A 67 -41.00 -69.05 -88.81
C GLU A 67 -41.09 -70.59 -88.92
N GLU A 68 -42.29 -71.13 -89.17
CA GLU A 68 -42.43 -72.48 -89.73
C GLU A 68 -43.36 -72.43 -90.95
N GLU A 69 -42.82 -72.94 -92.07
CA GLU A 69 -43.39 -72.96 -93.40
C GLU A 69 -44.72 -73.72 -93.50
N ALA A 70 -45.54 -73.30 -94.47
CA ALA A 70 -46.67 -74.04 -94.99
C ALA A 70 -46.29 -75.46 -95.46
N PRO A 71 -47.24 -76.42 -95.42
CA PRO A 71 -47.90 -76.72 -96.70
C PRO A 71 -49.41 -76.99 -96.63
N ALA A 72 -50.09 -76.49 -97.66
CA ALA A 72 -51.33 -76.93 -98.32
C ALA A 72 -52.29 -77.92 -97.61
N ALA A 73 -53.55 -77.50 -97.38
CA ALA A 73 -54.70 -77.80 -98.25
C ALA A 73 -56.06 -77.50 -97.57
N ALA A 74 -56.86 -76.66 -98.25
CA ALA A 74 -58.33 -76.63 -98.36
C ALA A 74 -59.25 -76.81 -97.13
N ALA A 75 -60.04 -75.75 -96.80
CA ALA A 75 -61.51 -75.67 -96.94
C ALA A 75 -62.19 -74.74 -95.88
N ASP A 76 -62.91 -73.74 -96.39
CA ASP A 76 -64.14 -73.05 -95.91
C ASP A 76 -64.19 -72.41 -94.49
N ASP A 77 -64.86 -71.31 -94.14
CA ASP A 77 -65.46 -70.10 -94.72
C ASP A 77 -65.96 -69.27 -93.47
N ASP A 78 -65.80 -67.94 -93.45
CA ASP A 78 -66.47 -66.89 -92.62
C ASP A 78 -66.48 -66.87 -91.05
N GLU A 79 -66.18 -67.94 -90.29
CA GLU A 79 -66.31 -67.90 -88.80
C GLU A 79 -65.09 -67.29 -88.06
N ALA A 80 -63.89 -67.39 -88.63
CA ALA A 80 -62.64 -66.95 -88.00
C ALA A 80 -62.47 -65.41 -87.92
N GLU A 81 -63.13 -64.65 -88.80
CA GLU A 81 -63.00 -63.19 -88.87
C GLU A 81 -63.75 -62.48 -87.73
N MET A 82 -64.89 -63.05 -87.31
CA MET A 82 -65.71 -62.58 -86.18
C MET A 82 -65.03 -62.84 -84.83
N GLU A 83 -64.29 -63.95 -84.70
CA GLU A 83 -63.56 -64.30 -83.48
C GLU A 83 -62.30 -63.44 -83.30
N ALA A 84 -61.60 -63.10 -84.39
CA ALA A 84 -60.47 -62.18 -84.37
C ALA A 84 -60.88 -60.74 -83.96
N MET A 85 -62.08 -60.29 -84.34
CA MET A 85 -62.60 -58.96 -83.97
C MET A 85 -62.99 -58.88 -82.48
N ARG A 86 -63.61 -59.95 -81.94
CA ARG A 86 -63.91 -60.07 -80.49
C ARG A 86 -62.64 -60.11 -79.65
N LEU A 87 -61.62 -60.84 -80.09
CA LEU A 87 -60.33 -60.92 -79.38
C LEU A 87 -59.59 -59.57 -79.41
N ARG A 88 -59.75 -58.78 -80.49
CA ARG A 88 -59.20 -57.41 -80.58
C ARG A 88 -59.95 -56.44 -79.66
N GLU A 89 -61.27 -56.55 -79.58
CA GLU A 89 -62.10 -55.75 -78.66
C GLU A 89 -61.82 -56.11 -77.20
N GLU A 90 -61.62 -57.38 -76.88
CA GLU A 90 -61.23 -57.86 -75.55
C GLU A 90 -59.81 -57.43 -75.18
N ARG A 91 -58.85 -57.47 -76.12
CA ARG A 91 -57.50 -56.91 -75.93
C ARG A 91 -57.52 -55.39 -75.78
N GLU A 92 -58.37 -54.67 -76.51
CA GLU A 92 -58.53 -53.22 -76.33
C GLU A 92 -59.22 -52.88 -75.01
N ALA A 93 -60.19 -53.67 -74.56
CA ALA A 93 -60.82 -53.53 -73.25
C ALA A 93 -59.83 -53.82 -72.11
N ALA A 94 -59.05 -54.90 -72.22
CA ALA A 94 -57.98 -55.22 -71.28
C ALA A 94 -56.88 -54.15 -71.27
N ALA A 95 -56.53 -53.55 -72.42
CA ALA A 95 -55.59 -52.45 -72.50
C ALA A 95 -56.13 -51.15 -71.89
N ARG A 96 -57.44 -50.89 -71.97
CA ARG A 96 -58.09 -49.77 -71.28
C ARG A 96 -58.14 -49.98 -69.77
N GLU A 97 -58.45 -51.20 -69.32
CA GLU A 97 -58.44 -51.56 -67.90
C GLU A 97 -57.03 -51.50 -67.32
N ALA A 98 -56.02 -51.97 -68.05
CA ALA A 98 -54.61 -51.87 -67.65
C ALA A 98 -54.15 -50.40 -67.55
N LYS A 99 -54.55 -49.54 -68.51
CA LYS A 99 -54.27 -48.09 -68.43
C LYS A 99 -54.96 -47.42 -67.26
N GLU A 100 -56.18 -47.81 -66.92
CA GLU A 100 -56.91 -47.26 -65.76
C GLU A 100 -56.30 -47.72 -64.43
N ARG A 101 -55.79 -48.97 -64.35
CA ARG A 101 -55.04 -49.48 -63.20
C ARG A 101 -53.71 -48.73 -63.02
N MET A 102 -52.94 -48.54 -64.08
CA MET A 102 -51.71 -47.73 -64.04
C MET A 102 -51.98 -46.31 -63.59
N ARG A 103 -53.05 -45.69 -64.09
CA ARG A 103 -53.45 -44.34 -63.66
C ARG A 103 -53.84 -44.27 -62.18
N ARG A 104 -54.54 -45.28 -61.65
CA ARG A 104 -54.87 -45.36 -60.21
C ARG A 104 -53.63 -45.61 -59.36
N GLU A 105 -52.70 -46.45 -59.83
CA GLU A 105 -51.42 -46.67 -59.15
C GLU A 105 -50.54 -45.40 -59.16
N GLU A 106 -50.51 -44.65 -60.26
CA GLU A 106 -49.84 -43.34 -60.36
C GLU A 106 -50.49 -42.31 -59.44
N GLU A 107 -51.83 -42.22 -59.40
CA GLU A 107 -52.58 -41.32 -58.50
C GLU A 107 -52.36 -41.71 -57.02
N GLU A 108 -52.30 -43.00 -56.68
CA GLU A 108 -51.96 -43.48 -55.33
C GLU A 108 -50.49 -43.21 -54.96
N GLU A 109 -49.55 -43.38 -55.89
CA GLU A 109 -48.13 -43.09 -55.66
C GLU A 109 -47.89 -41.59 -55.48
N GLU A 110 -48.56 -40.76 -56.27
CA GLU A 110 -48.53 -39.30 -56.12
C GLU A 110 -49.12 -38.85 -54.77
N ALA A 111 -50.24 -39.45 -54.35
CA ALA A 111 -50.83 -39.20 -53.03
C ALA A 111 -49.89 -39.60 -51.88
N ARG A 112 -49.19 -40.74 -51.98
CA ARG A 112 -48.17 -41.16 -50.99
C ARG A 112 -46.98 -40.21 -50.96
N LEU A 113 -46.55 -39.71 -52.13
CA LEU A 113 -45.46 -38.75 -52.23
C LEU A 113 -45.85 -37.39 -51.62
N GLU A 114 -47.10 -36.96 -51.80
CA GLU A 114 -47.64 -35.75 -51.21
C GLU A 114 -47.78 -35.87 -49.69
N GLU A 115 -48.25 -37.00 -49.16
CA GLU A 115 -48.29 -37.28 -47.72
C GLU A 115 -46.88 -37.26 -47.11
N LEU A 116 -45.88 -37.85 -47.79
CA LEU A 116 -44.49 -37.81 -47.37
C LEU A 116 -43.93 -36.38 -47.35
N ARG A 117 -44.30 -35.55 -48.33
CA ARG A 117 -43.93 -34.12 -48.39
C ARG A 117 -44.56 -33.34 -47.24
N GLN A 118 -45.86 -33.55 -46.96
CA GLN A 118 -46.56 -32.93 -45.85
C GLN A 118 -45.94 -33.32 -44.50
N LYS A 119 -45.64 -34.61 -44.31
CA LYS A 119 -44.98 -35.13 -43.10
C LYS A 119 -43.58 -34.55 -42.90
N LYS A 120 -42.79 -34.43 -43.96
CA LYS A 120 -41.46 -33.76 -43.92
C LYS A 120 -41.57 -32.27 -43.60
N GLU A 121 -42.58 -31.58 -44.14
CA GLU A 121 -42.80 -30.16 -43.84
C GLU A 121 -43.26 -29.93 -42.40
N GLU A 122 -44.15 -30.78 -41.88
CA GLU A 122 -44.60 -30.75 -40.49
C GLU A 122 -43.44 -31.05 -39.52
N GLU A 123 -42.60 -32.04 -39.82
CA GLU A 123 -41.41 -32.35 -39.04
C GLU A 123 -40.42 -31.16 -39.04
N ARG A 124 -40.23 -30.50 -40.20
CA ARG A 124 -39.39 -29.30 -40.30
C ARG A 124 -39.94 -28.15 -39.45
N LYS A 125 -41.26 -27.92 -39.48
CA LYS A 125 -41.92 -26.89 -38.64
C LYS A 125 -41.82 -27.24 -37.15
N ARG A 126 -41.91 -28.52 -36.79
CA ARG A 126 -41.73 -29.00 -35.40
C ARG A 126 -40.30 -28.74 -34.91
N ARG A 127 -39.29 -29.06 -35.73
CA ARG A 127 -37.88 -28.79 -35.42
C ARG A 127 -37.59 -27.30 -35.27
N GLN A 128 -38.15 -26.45 -36.13
CA GLN A 128 -38.02 -24.98 -36.02
C GLN A 128 -38.63 -24.45 -34.72
N ARG A 129 -39.80 -24.93 -34.31
CA ARG A 129 -40.43 -24.54 -33.04
C ARG A 129 -39.60 -24.99 -31.83
N GLU A 130 -39.09 -26.22 -31.85
CA GLU A 130 -38.20 -26.73 -30.78
C GLU A 130 -36.87 -25.94 -30.70
N GLU A 131 -36.33 -25.49 -31.83
CA GLU A 131 -35.12 -24.67 -31.88
C GLU A 131 -35.37 -23.25 -31.36
N GLU A 132 -36.46 -22.60 -31.78
CA GLU A 132 -36.88 -21.29 -31.27
C GLU A 132 -37.18 -21.31 -29.76
N GLU A 133 -37.77 -22.40 -29.24
CA GLU A 133 -38.02 -22.59 -27.81
C GLU A 133 -36.70 -22.69 -27.04
N ARG A 134 -35.74 -23.49 -27.55
CA ARG A 134 -34.40 -23.60 -26.95
C ARG A 134 -33.64 -22.28 -26.95
N GLU A 135 -33.72 -21.51 -28.04
CA GLU A 135 -33.09 -20.19 -28.11
C GLU A 135 -33.70 -19.22 -27.10
N ARG A 136 -35.03 -19.22 -26.93
CA ARG A 136 -35.72 -18.41 -25.93
C ARG A 136 -35.32 -18.78 -24.51
N GLU A 137 -35.28 -20.07 -24.19
CA GLU A 137 -34.82 -20.56 -22.89
C GLU A 137 -33.35 -20.20 -22.62
N GLU A 138 -32.48 -20.26 -23.63
CA GLU A 138 -31.08 -19.88 -23.49
C GLU A 138 -30.93 -18.37 -23.25
N ILE A 139 -31.68 -17.53 -23.96
CA ILE A 139 -31.71 -16.08 -23.73
C ILE A 139 -32.20 -15.78 -22.31
N GLU A 140 -33.30 -16.39 -21.87
CA GLU A 140 -33.82 -16.19 -20.52
C GLU A 140 -32.82 -16.64 -19.45
N ARG A 141 -32.13 -17.76 -19.66
CA ARG A 141 -31.07 -18.22 -18.77
C ARG A 141 -29.90 -17.24 -18.71
N ARG A 142 -29.49 -16.67 -19.84
CA ARG A 142 -28.43 -15.64 -19.91
C ARG A 142 -28.86 -14.35 -19.21
N GLU A 143 -30.11 -13.93 -19.37
CA GLU A 143 -30.66 -12.75 -18.69
C GLU A 143 -30.74 -12.94 -17.18
N ARG A 144 -31.22 -14.11 -16.71
CA ARG A 144 -31.24 -14.46 -15.27
C ARG A 144 -29.83 -14.48 -14.69
N ALA A 145 -28.86 -15.08 -15.37
CA ALA A 145 -27.46 -15.08 -14.92
C ALA A 145 -26.84 -13.67 -14.90
N ALA A 146 -27.17 -12.81 -15.88
CA ALA A 146 -26.72 -11.42 -15.90
C ALA A 146 -27.35 -10.59 -14.78
N ALA A 147 -28.64 -10.81 -14.46
CA ALA A 147 -29.33 -10.17 -13.36
C ALA A 147 -28.76 -10.59 -11.99
N GLU A 148 -28.50 -11.88 -11.79
CA GLU A 148 -27.88 -12.40 -10.57
C GLU A 148 -26.48 -11.82 -10.35
N LYS A 149 -25.66 -11.75 -11.42
CA LYS A 149 -24.33 -11.13 -11.35
C LYS A 149 -24.41 -9.65 -10.96
N LYS A 150 -25.33 -8.89 -11.56
CA LYS A 150 -25.55 -7.47 -11.20
C LYS A 150 -26.02 -7.31 -9.75
N ALA A 151 -26.94 -8.15 -9.28
CA ALA A 151 -27.41 -8.13 -7.90
C ALA A 151 -26.27 -8.41 -6.90
N ARG A 152 -25.40 -9.39 -7.20
CA ARG A 152 -24.22 -9.70 -6.37
C ARG A 152 -23.21 -8.56 -6.35
N GLU A 153 -22.94 -7.92 -7.48
CA GLU A 153 -22.05 -6.75 -7.56
C GLU A 153 -22.62 -5.55 -6.78
N GLU A 154 -23.93 -5.31 -6.84
CA GLU A 154 -24.60 -4.26 -6.06
C GLU A 154 -24.57 -4.54 -4.55
N GLU A 155 -24.83 -5.77 -4.14
CA GLU A 155 -24.74 -6.18 -2.73
C GLU A 155 -23.30 -6.03 -2.19
N GLU A 156 -22.29 -6.40 -2.97
CA GLU A 156 -20.88 -6.23 -2.61
C GLU A 156 -20.50 -4.75 -2.52
N ARG A 157 -21.00 -3.90 -3.42
CA ARG A 157 -20.82 -2.45 -3.33
C ARG A 157 -21.47 -1.85 -2.08
N ARG A 158 -22.71 -2.27 -1.75
CA ARG A 158 -23.42 -1.82 -0.55
C ARG A 158 -22.69 -2.24 0.74
N LYS A 159 -22.17 -3.47 0.78
CA LYS A 159 -21.33 -3.97 1.89
C LYS A 159 -20.04 -3.15 2.04
N LYS A 160 -19.33 -2.87 0.93
CA LYS A 160 -18.12 -2.03 0.96
C LYS A 160 -18.41 -0.60 1.43
N GLU A 161 -19.48 0.01 0.94
CA GLU A 161 -19.90 1.37 1.35
C GLU A 161 -20.29 1.42 2.84
N GLU A 162 -20.91 0.36 3.37
CA GLU A 162 -21.22 0.23 4.81
C GLU A 162 -19.97 0.02 5.66
N GLU A 163 -19.05 -0.86 5.24
CA GLU A 163 -17.76 -1.06 5.91
C GLU A 163 -16.92 0.23 5.93
N GLU A 164 -16.87 0.99 4.83
CA GLU A 164 -16.18 2.27 4.79
C GLU A 164 -16.81 3.31 5.73
N ARG A 165 -18.14 3.32 5.84
CA ARG A 165 -18.86 4.22 6.75
C ARG A 165 -18.57 3.87 8.21
N ILE A 166 -18.59 2.59 8.56
CA ILE A 166 -18.23 2.11 9.92
C ILE A 166 -16.77 2.46 10.23
N LYS A 167 -15.84 2.25 9.28
CA LYS A 167 -14.42 2.59 9.45
C LYS A 167 -14.22 4.10 9.65
N ARG A 168 -14.92 4.94 8.89
CA ARG A 168 -14.87 6.41 9.03
C ARG A 168 -15.42 6.85 10.39
N GLU A 169 -16.53 6.27 10.83
CA GLU A 169 -17.11 6.54 12.15
C GLU A 169 -16.18 6.08 13.28
N GLU A 170 -15.55 4.90 13.14
CA GLU A 170 -14.57 4.39 14.11
C GLU A 170 -13.33 5.28 14.18
N GLU A 171 -12.81 5.77 13.04
CA GLU A 171 -11.71 6.72 12.99
C GLU A 171 -12.07 8.05 13.67
N GLU A 172 -13.27 8.59 13.44
CA GLU A 172 -13.74 9.80 14.12
C GLU A 172 -13.92 9.56 15.63
N ARG A 173 -14.48 8.42 16.04
CA ARG A 173 -14.53 8.03 17.46
C ARG A 173 -13.12 7.82 18.04
N ARG A 174 -12.14 7.35 17.28
CA ARG A 174 -10.73 7.22 17.71
C ARG A 174 -10.06 8.59 17.85
N LYS A 175 -10.34 9.53 16.94
CA LYS A 175 -9.89 10.93 17.04
C LYS A 175 -10.53 11.63 18.24
N ASN A 176 -11.83 11.41 18.48
CA ASN A 176 -12.53 11.94 19.65
C ASN A 176 -12.08 11.30 20.96
N ARG A 177 -11.78 9.98 20.97
CA ARG A 177 -11.18 9.31 22.13
C ARG A 177 -9.75 9.78 22.42
N ARG A 178 -8.96 10.12 21.39
CA ARG A 178 -7.65 10.81 21.55
C ARG A 178 -7.76 12.25 22.07
N LYS A 179 -8.93 12.89 21.92
CA LYS A 179 -9.27 14.18 22.55
C LYS A 179 -9.84 14.01 23.97
N GLY A 180 -10.21 12.80 24.36
CA GLY A 180 -10.71 12.46 25.69
C GLY A 180 -9.59 12.18 26.69
N LEU A 181 -9.67 12.85 27.84
CA LEU A 181 -8.74 12.83 28.98
C LEU A 181 -7.40 13.55 28.77
N GLY A 182 -7.39 14.86 29.07
CA GLY A 182 -6.17 15.64 29.34
C GLY A 182 -5.76 16.66 28.26
N GLY A 183 -6.71 17.15 27.48
CA GLY A 183 -6.53 18.13 26.40
C GLY A 183 -6.12 19.53 26.84
N LEU A 184 -5.04 19.68 27.61
CA LEU A 184 -4.34 20.96 27.63
C LEU A 184 -3.91 21.29 26.20
N SER A 185 -4.24 22.50 25.73
CA SER A 185 -3.70 23.05 24.48
C SER A 185 -2.18 22.83 24.43
N PRO A 186 -1.58 22.51 23.27
CA PRO A 186 -0.14 22.38 23.13
C PRO A 186 0.65 23.52 23.77
N GLU A 187 0.14 24.76 23.69
CA GLU A 187 0.71 25.94 24.34
C GLU A 187 0.68 25.86 25.87
N LYS A 188 -0.45 25.40 26.45
CA LYS A 188 -0.57 25.19 27.90
C LYS A 188 0.37 24.08 28.39
N LYS A 189 0.55 23.00 27.62
CA LYS A 189 1.52 21.93 27.93
C LYS A 189 2.95 22.45 27.92
N GLN A 190 3.32 23.28 26.94
CA GLN A 190 4.65 23.90 26.88
C GLN A 190 4.88 24.87 28.05
N LYS A 191 3.90 25.73 28.37
CA LYS A 191 3.98 26.63 29.52
C LYS A 191 4.13 25.87 30.83
N LEU A 192 3.35 24.80 31.02
CA LEU A 192 3.45 23.94 32.19
C LEU A 192 4.81 23.25 32.29
N LYS A 193 5.33 22.69 31.20
CA LYS A 193 6.69 22.11 31.15
C LYS A 193 7.75 23.14 31.55
N LYS A 194 7.64 24.38 31.06
CA LYS A 194 8.55 25.47 31.44
C LYS A 194 8.47 25.78 32.93
N LEU A 195 7.27 25.89 33.50
CA LEU A 195 7.07 26.14 34.93
C LEU A 195 7.63 25.00 35.80
N ILE A 196 7.39 23.74 35.41
CA ILE A 196 7.95 22.57 36.11
C ILE A 196 9.47 22.59 36.07
N MET A 197 10.08 22.88 34.91
CA MET A 197 11.53 22.95 34.78
C MET A 197 12.13 24.15 35.53
N GLN A 198 11.44 25.30 35.56
CA GLN A 198 11.85 26.46 36.35
C GLN A 198 11.84 26.13 37.85
N ARG A 199 10.73 25.56 38.34
CA ARG A 199 10.61 25.12 39.72
C ARG A 199 11.65 24.06 40.08
N ALA A 200 11.86 23.05 39.23
CA ALA A 200 12.89 22.03 39.46
C ALA A 200 14.31 22.64 39.51
N ALA A 201 14.59 23.64 38.68
CA ALA A 201 15.87 24.35 38.71
C ALA A 201 16.03 25.25 39.94
N GLU A 202 14.94 25.81 40.46
CA GLU A 202 14.93 26.55 41.73
C GLU A 202 15.14 25.61 42.92
N GLU A 203 14.40 24.50 42.98
CA GLU A 203 14.54 23.45 44.00
C GLU A 203 15.95 22.87 44.02
N LEU A 204 16.55 22.59 42.86
CA LEU A 204 17.94 22.12 42.76
C LEU A 204 18.95 23.13 43.33
N ARG A 205 18.72 24.44 43.10
CA ARG A 205 19.59 25.50 43.67
C ARG A 205 19.39 25.63 45.17
N GLN A 206 18.14 25.57 45.64
CA GLN A 206 17.82 25.63 47.07
C GLN A 206 18.39 24.42 47.82
N GLU A 207 18.27 23.20 47.27
CA GLU A 207 18.87 22.00 47.83
C GLU A 207 20.40 22.13 47.90
N ALA A 208 21.04 22.64 46.84
CA ALA A 208 22.48 22.88 46.84
C ALA A 208 22.91 23.90 47.93
N MET A 209 22.14 24.98 48.13
CA MET A 209 22.39 25.93 49.20
C MET A 209 22.19 25.31 50.58
N ARG A 210 21.09 24.58 50.80
CA ARG A 210 20.81 23.87 52.05
C ARG A 210 21.91 22.87 52.39
N LYS A 211 22.33 22.05 51.43
CA LYS A 211 23.42 21.09 51.61
C LYS A 211 24.75 21.77 51.93
N LYS A 212 25.01 22.95 51.35
CA LYS A 212 26.20 23.75 51.67
C LYS A 212 26.12 24.29 53.11
N GLU A 213 24.98 24.84 53.51
CA GLU A 213 24.75 25.34 54.86
C GLU A 213 24.82 24.23 55.91
N GLU A 214 24.18 23.08 55.67
CA GLU A 214 24.27 21.89 56.51
C GLU A 214 25.72 21.41 56.64
N LYS A 215 26.49 21.43 55.54
CA LYS A 215 27.93 21.13 55.57
C LYS A 215 28.69 22.15 56.42
N GLU A 216 28.43 23.45 56.25
CA GLU A 216 29.08 24.50 57.05
C GLU A 216 28.74 24.37 58.54
N ASN A 217 27.48 24.11 58.88
CA ASN A 217 27.02 23.88 60.26
C ASN A 217 27.63 22.61 60.85
N PHE A 218 27.72 21.54 60.06
CA PHE A 218 28.38 20.31 60.48
C PHE A 218 29.86 20.53 60.79
N ILE A 219 30.59 21.24 59.92
CA ILE A 219 32.01 21.56 60.12
C ILE A 219 32.17 22.45 61.36
N LYS A 220 31.34 23.50 61.53
CA LYS A 220 31.37 24.38 62.71
C LYS A 220 31.16 23.62 64.02
N ASN A 221 30.25 22.64 64.04
CA ASN A 221 29.97 21.83 65.22
C ASN A 221 31.05 20.76 65.47
N LYS A 222 31.66 20.22 64.41
CA LYS A 222 32.63 19.12 64.49
C LYS A 222 34.05 19.59 64.75
N VAL A 223 34.41 20.76 64.24
CA VAL A 223 35.74 21.36 64.34
C VAL A 223 35.66 22.55 65.30
N GLU A 224 36.09 22.33 66.55
CA GLU A 224 36.23 23.40 67.52
C GLU A 224 37.32 24.39 67.05
N PRO A 225 37.10 25.71 67.19
CA PRO A 225 38.14 26.71 66.93
C PRO A 225 39.40 26.42 67.75
N LEU A 226 40.56 26.54 67.12
CA LEU A 226 41.82 26.28 67.80
C LEU A 226 42.20 27.48 68.69
N HIS A 227 42.23 27.27 70.00
CA HIS A 227 42.64 28.29 70.97
C HIS A 227 44.10 28.08 71.33
N VAL A 228 44.99 28.79 70.64
CA VAL A 228 46.44 28.82 70.94
C VAL A 228 46.87 30.13 71.62
N ASP A 229 46.00 31.12 71.63
CA ASP A 229 46.27 32.43 72.20
C ASP A 229 46.38 32.32 73.73
N GLY A 230 47.56 32.68 74.26
CA GLY A 230 47.87 32.62 75.70
C GLY A 230 48.59 31.35 76.17
N VAL A 231 48.83 30.37 75.30
CA VAL A 231 49.61 29.16 75.65
C VAL A 231 51.11 29.45 75.50
N ASN A 232 51.73 30.00 76.55
CA ASN A 232 53.15 30.37 76.54
C ASN A 232 54.09 29.22 76.98
N ASN A 233 53.55 28.13 77.52
CA ASN A 233 54.32 26.98 77.99
C ASN A 233 54.53 25.95 76.86
N LYS A 234 55.80 25.64 76.57
CA LYS A 234 56.21 24.68 75.52
C LYS A 234 55.56 23.30 75.69
N GLN A 235 55.45 22.80 76.91
CA GLN A 235 54.89 21.46 77.17
C GLN A 235 53.39 21.40 76.86
N ASP A 236 52.65 22.48 77.11
CA ASP A 236 51.22 22.56 76.78
C ASP A 236 51.00 22.60 75.28
N LEU A 237 51.84 23.35 74.56
CA LEU A 237 51.81 23.40 73.10
C LEU A 237 52.11 22.04 72.46
N GLU A 238 53.13 21.33 72.95
CA GLU A 238 53.46 19.97 72.47
C GLU A 238 52.32 18.98 72.70
N ARG A 239 51.61 19.07 73.82
CA ARG A 239 50.43 18.23 74.11
C ARG A 239 49.29 18.49 73.12
N ILE A 240 49.01 19.76 72.81
CA ILE A 240 47.97 20.14 71.83
C ILE A 240 48.33 19.59 70.44
N VAL A 241 49.57 19.76 69.99
CA VAL A 241 50.03 19.26 68.68
C VAL A 241 49.90 17.73 68.59
N ARG A 242 50.31 17.00 69.63
CA ARG A 242 50.18 15.53 69.67
C ARG A 242 48.72 15.08 69.62
N LYS A 243 47.83 15.77 70.35
CA LYS A 243 46.38 15.48 70.33
C LYS A 243 45.77 15.71 68.95
N LEU A 244 46.07 16.84 68.31
CA LEU A 244 45.61 17.15 66.95
C LEU A 244 46.11 16.12 65.93
N TYR A 245 47.37 15.69 66.05
CA TYR A 245 47.94 14.68 65.16
C TYR A 245 47.24 13.31 65.31
N GLN A 246 46.95 12.88 66.55
CA GLN A 246 46.18 11.65 66.79
C GLN A 246 44.76 11.74 66.21
N GLN A 247 44.09 12.89 66.40
CA GLN A 247 42.77 13.14 65.80
C GLN A 247 42.83 13.12 64.27
N TYR A 248 43.86 13.74 63.68
CA TYR A 248 44.09 13.72 62.23
C TYR A 248 44.29 12.29 61.71
N ALA A 249 45.14 11.48 62.34
CA ALA A 249 45.41 10.11 61.91
C ALA A 249 44.12 9.27 61.89
N ARG A 250 43.31 9.37 62.94
CA ARG A 250 42.00 8.70 63.02
C ARG A 250 41.03 9.19 61.93
N LEU A 251 40.88 10.52 61.76
CA LEU A 251 39.99 11.08 60.74
C LEU A 251 40.44 10.72 59.32
N HIS A 252 41.75 10.57 59.10
CA HIS A 252 42.30 10.16 57.82
C HIS A 252 41.96 8.69 57.50
N GLU A 253 42.01 7.81 58.50
CA GLU A 253 41.54 6.42 58.39
C GLU A 253 40.04 6.37 58.06
N GLU A 254 39.21 7.09 58.82
CA GLU A 254 37.76 7.17 58.56
C GLU A 254 37.45 7.72 57.15
N LYS A 255 38.21 8.72 56.69
CA LYS A 255 38.12 9.27 55.32
C LYS A 255 38.44 8.19 54.28
N TYR A 256 39.51 7.44 54.49
CA TYR A 256 39.95 6.40 53.57
C TYR A 256 38.90 5.29 53.40
N ASP A 257 38.28 4.86 54.50
CA ASP A 257 37.20 3.86 54.47
C ASP A 257 35.98 4.34 53.67
N VAL A 258 35.60 5.61 53.84
CA VAL A 258 34.49 6.21 53.09
C VAL A 258 34.84 6.34 51.60
N GLU A 259 36.06 6.78 51.28
CA GLU A 259 36.51 6.87 49.89
C GLU A 259 36.53 5.50 49.19
N LEU A 260 36.96 4.43 49.87
CA LEU A 260 36.89 3.08 49.32
C LEU A 260 35.45 2.63 49.03
N LYS A 261 34.51 2.94 49.94
CA LYS A 261 33.08 2.66 49.72
C LYS A 261 32.53 3.41 48.52
N ILE A 262 32.85 4.70 48.38
CA ILE A 262 32.46 5.52 47.23
C ILE A 262 33.03 4.93 45.93
N ARG A 263 34.34 4.59 45.89
CA ARG A 263 34.95 3.96 44.71
C ARG A 263 34.24 2.68 44.31
N LYS A 264 33.90 1.81 45.28
CA LYS A 264 33.15 0.58 45.02
C LYS A 264 31.77 0.86 44.42
N GLN A 265 31.05 1.85 44.96
CA GLN A 265 29.75 2.29 44.44
C GLN A 265 29.87 2.89 43.03
N ASP A 266 30.90 3.68 42.75
CA ASP A 266 31.15 4.22 41.41
C ASP A 266 31.38 3.12 40.37
N PHE A 267 32.13 2.07 40.74
CA PHE A 267 32.31 0.89 39.89
C PHE A 267 30.97 0.20 39.63
N GLU A 268 30.15 -0.02 40.66
CA GLU A 268 28.83 -0.63 40.54
C GLU A 268 27.89 0.21 39.65
N ILE A 269 27.85 1.53 39.85
CA ILE A 269 27.06 2.45 39.00
C ILE A 269 27.54 2.37 37.55
N ASN A 270 28.84 2.33 37.31
CA ASN A 270 29.39 2.22 35.96
C ASN A 270 29.01 0.87 35.31
N GLU A 271 29.11 -0.24 36.04
CA GLU A 271 28.67 -1.56 35.54
C GLU A 271 27.17 -1.58 35.22
N LEU A 272 26.33 -1.03 36.12
CA LEU A 272 24.90 -0.94 35.91
C LEU A 272 24.57 -0.01 34.72
N THR A 273 25.31 1.08 34.55
CA THR A 273 25.15 2.00 33.42
C THR A 273 25.47 1.30 32.10
N ILE A 274 26.54 0.50 32.04
CA ILE A 274 26.89 -0.32 30.87
C ILE A 274 25.77 -1.32 30.59
N LYS A 275 25.31 -2.08 31.61
CA LYS A 275 24.22 -3.06 31.46
C LYS A 275 22.93 -2.41 30.93
N VAL A 276 22.54 -1.25 31.46
CA VAL A 276 21.36 -0.50 31.00
C VAL A 276 21.53 -0.04 29.54
N ASN A 277 22.72 0.36 29.14
CA ASN A 277 22.99 0.76 27.76
C ASN A 277 22.98 -0.43 26.79
N ASP A 278 23.52 -1.58 27.19
CA ASP A 278 23.49 -2.81 26.40
C ASP A 278 22.06 -3.35 26.24
N ILE A 279 21.23 -3.29 27.29
CA ILE A 279 19.80 -3.66 27.24
C ILE A 279 19.03 -2.75 26.28
N LYS A 280 19.33 -1.45 26.26
CA LYS A 280 18.72 -0.49 25.32
C LYS A 280 19.22 -0.68 23.88
N GLY A 281 20.17 -1.59 23.67
CA GLY A 281 20.81 -1.89 22.40
C GLY A 281 22.01 -0.96 22.16
N LYS A 282 23.18 -1.58 21.92
CA LYS A 282 24.44 -0.92 21.50
C LYS A 282 24.31 -0.11 20.20
N PHE A 283 23.17 -0.21 19.52
CA PHE A 283 22.87 0.41 18.24
C PHE A 283 21.53 1.17 18.26
N ILE A 284 21.32 2.04 19.25
CA ILE A 284 20.40 3.16 19.03
C ILE A 284 21.06 4.01 17.94
N LYS A 285 20.71 3.76 16.67
CA LYS A 285 21.19 4.57 15.54
C LYS A 285 20.88 6.02 15.89
N PRO A 286 21.87 6.85 16.25
CA PRO A 286 21.59 8.22 16.60
C PRO A 286 20.92 8.82 15.37
N VAL A 287 19.69 9.32 15.52
CA VAL A 287 18.97 9.91 14.40
C VAL A 287 19.82 11.09 13.96
N LEU A 288 20.59 10.91 12.88
CA LEU A 288 21.46 11.92 12.31
C LEU A 288 20.56 13.03 11.77
N LYS A 289 20.18 13.95 12.65
CA LYS A 289 19.47 15.16 12.25
C LYS A 289 20.44 15.97 11.40
N LYS A 290 19.98 16.45 10.25
CA LYS A 290 20.72 17.38 9.39
C LYS A 290 20.91 18.69 10.15
N VAL A 291 21.94 18.75 10.98
CA VAL A 291 22.39 19.96 11.64
C VAL A 291 23.04 20.84 10.57
N SER A 292 22.42 21.98 10.27
CA SER A 292 23.03 22.96 9.38
C SER A 292 24.31 23.48 10.03
N LYS A 293 25.42 23.52 9.28
CA LYS A 293 26.71 24.06 9.76
C LYS A 293 26.62 25.56 10.10
N THR A 294 25.52 26.21 9.74
CA THR A 294 25.26 27.63 10.02
C THR A 294 25.09 27.88 11.52
N ASP A 295 24.41 26.99 12.26
CA ASP A 295 24.15 27.17 13.69
C ASP A 295 25.45 27.14 14.52
N ALA A 296 26.39 26.25 14.15
CA ALA A 296 27.72 26.20 14.76
C ALA A 296 28.61 27.39 14.37
N LYS A 297 28.40 28.00 13.20
CA LYS A 297 29.09 29.23 12.78
C LYS A 297 28.53 30.46 13.50
N LEU A 298 27.22 30.55 13.68
CA LEU A 298 26.56 31.58 14.49
C LEU A 298 26.99 31.47 15.97
N ALA A 299 26.97 30.27 16.56
CA ALA A 299 27.40 30.07 17.94
C ALA A 299 28.88 30.43 18.19
N ARG A 300 29.75 30.33 17.18
CA ARG A 300 31.14 30.83 17.25
C ARG A 300 31.17 32.36 17.19
N PHE A 301 30.31 32.99 16.41
CA PHE A 301 30.20 34.45 16.33
C PHE A 301 29.58 35.05 17.61
N ASP A 302 28.53 34.45 18.15
CA ASP A 302 27.87 34.84 19.41
C ASP A 302 28.82 34.71 20.61
N ARG A 303 29.64 33.67 20.64
CA ARG A 303 30.63 33.45 21.71
C ARG A 303 31.80 34.42 21.61
N ASN A 304 32.19 34.83 20.41
CA ASN A 304 33.28 35.77 20.17
C ASN A 304 32.86 37.25 20.36
N LYS A 305 31.55 37.50 20.51
CA LYS A 305 30.98 38.84 20.76
C LYS A 305 30.45 39.05 22.18
N GLY A 306 30.81 38.22 23.15
CA GLY A 306 30.71 38.54 24.59
C GLY A 306 29.34 38.95 25.14
N GLY A 307 28.28 38.86 24.36
CA GLY A 307 26.95 39.31 24.69
C GLY A 307 25.98 38.21 24.32
N LYS A 308 25.09 37.87 25.24
CA LYS A 308 23.85 37.18 24.87
C LYS A 308 23.08 38.16 23.99
N GLU A 309 23.43 38.23 22.70
CA GLU A 309 22.63 38.82 21.64
C GLU A 309 21.37 37.96 21.52
N SER A 310 20.49 38.14 22.52
CA SER A 310 19.12 37.74 22.43
C SER A 310 18.61 38.38 21.14
N PHE A 311 18.00 37.59 20.27
CA PHE A 311 17.38 38.02 19.01
C PHE A 311 16.50 39.29 19.14
N ARG A 312 16.06 39.58 20.37
CA ARG A 312 15.37 40.80 20.80
C ARG A 312 16.21 42.09 20.68
N ASN A 313 17.53 42.04 20.77
CA ASN A 313 18.42 43.22 20.70
C ASN A 313 18.62 43.72 19.26
N GLN A 314 18.44 42.86 18.26
CA GLN A 314 18.48 43.23 16.83
C GLN A 314 17.16 43.88 16.36
N LEU A 315 16.09 43.74 17.15
CA LEU A 315 14.82 44.40 16.91
C LEU A 315 14.86 45.77 17.58
N LYS A 316 14.65 46.85 16.81
CA LYS A 316 14.40 48.18 17.38
C LYS A 316 13.16 48.07 18.26
N SER A 317 13.35 47.93 19.57
CA SER A 317 12.25 48.03 20.53
C SER A 317 11.72 49.46 20.43
N THR A 318 10.63 49.67 19.70
CA THR A 318 9.79 50.86 19.90
C THR A 318 9.42 50.83 21.36
N GLY A 319 9.96 51.74 22.17
CA GLY A 319 9.85 51.80 23.64
C GLY A 319 8.42 52.07 24.15
N GLN A 320 7.45 51.34 23.62
CA GLN A 320 6.03 51.44 23.82
C GLN A 320 5.56 50.01 24.14
N SER A 321 5.84 49.56 25.36
CA SER A 321 5.07 48.46 25.93
C SER A 321 3.64 48.98 26.16
N LYS A 322 2.76 48.86 25.15
CA LYS A 322 1.34 49.23 25.21
C LYS A 322 0.52 48.49 26.30
N TYR A 323 1.19 47.66 27.12
CA TYR A 323 0.60 46.87 28.21
C TYR A 323 1.39 46.97 29.52
N ALA A 324 2.40 47.83 29.64
CA ALA A 324 3.00 48.13 30.94
C ALA A 324 2.08 49.13 31.65
N LEU A 325 1.38 48.64 32.67
CA LEU A 325 0.58 49.43 33.57
C LEU A 325 1.46 50.54 34.15
N LYS A 326 1.11 51.79 33.86
CA LYS A 326 1.87 52.98 34.22
C LYS A 326 1.51 53.36 35.65
N GLU A 327 2.30 52.90 36.60
CA GLU A 327 2.28 53.37 37.99
C GLU A 327 3.54 54.24 38.18
N GLU A 328 3.28 55.54 38.21
CA GLU A 328 3.99 56.59 38.96
C GLU A 328 5.50 56.45 39.19
N GLU A 329 6.29 57.25 38.48
CA GLU A 329 7.36 58.03 39.13
C GLU A 329 7.50 59.37 38.40
N GLU A 330 7.31 60.43 39.17
CA GLU A 330 7.42 61.83 38.83
C GLU A 330 8.91 62.25 38.74
N ALA A 331 9.11 63.51 38.34
CA ALA A 331 10.30 64.33 38.56
C ALA A 331 11.35 64.42 37.43
N ALA A 332 11.45 65.67 36.96
CA ALA A 332 12.63 66.34 36.43
C ALA A 332 13.09 65.99 35.00
N LYS A 333 12.49 66.67 34.02
CA LYS A 333 13.25 67.30 32.93
C LYS A 333 12.44 68.45 32.32
N ASN A 334 12.49 69.60 32.99
CA ASN A 334 12.31 70.86 32.29
C ASN A 334 13.36 70.89 31.17
N PRO A 335 12.99 70.99 29.88
CA PRO A 335 13.96 70.84 28.81
C PRO A 335 14.85 72.09 28.70
N ASP A 336 16.12 71.84 28.45
CA ASP A 336 17.32 72.71 28.47
C ASP A 336 17.30 73.92 27.50
N TRP A 337 16.15 74.27 26.92
CA TRP A 337 16.02 75.46 26.06
C TRP A 337 15.66 76.73 26.86
N ARG A 338 15.19 76.59 28.11
CA ARG A 338 14.76 77.73 28.93
C ARG A 338 15.94 78.57 29.44
N GLU A 339 17.09 77.94 29.71
CA GLU A 339 18.32 78.62 30.13
C GLU A 339 19.04 79.34 28.97
N GLY A 340 18.91 78.81 27.74
CA GLY A 340 19.48 79.43 26.55
C GLY A 340 18.83 80.78 26.18
N LEU A 341 17.53 80.92 26.42
CA LEU A 341 16.81 82.18 26.17
C LEU A 341 17.15 83.27 27.19
N GLN A 342 17.39 82.90 28.45
CA GLN A 342 17.78 83.87 29.48
C GLN A 342 19.15 84.48 29.23
N LYS A 343 20.13 83.65 28.79
CA LYS A 343 21.46 84.12 28.41
C LYS A 343 21.46 85.05 27.19
N HIS A 344 20.51 84.87 26.27
CA HIS A 344 20.41 85.74 25.10
C HIS A 344 19.78 87.09 25.43
N GLN A 345 18.89 87.16 26.44
CA GLN A 345 18.31 88.42 26.92
C GLN A 345 19.30 89.24 27.75
N GLU A 346 20.18 88.59 28.53
CA GLU A 346 21.23 89.27 29.31
C GLU A 346 22.41 89.75 28.45
N ALA A 347 22.59 89.22 27.24
CA ALA A 347 23.65 89.64 26.32
C ALA A 347 23.25 90.83 25.41
N GLU A 348 21.97 91.22 25.41
CA GLU A 348 21.40 92.27 24.56
C GLU A 348 20.96 93.53 25.34
N SER A 349 21.15 93.57 26.66
CA SER A 349 21.01 94.76 27.53
C SER A 349 22.36 95.15 28.12
#